data_AF-A0A533T666-F1
#
_entry.id   AF-A0A533T666-F1
#
_cell.length_a   1.000
_cell.length_b   1.000
_cell.length_c   1.000
_cell.angle_alpha   90.00
_cell.angle_beta   90.00
_cell.angle_gamma   90.00
#
_symmetry.space_group_name_H-M   'P 1'
#
loop_
_entity.id
_entity.type
_entity.pdbx_description
1 polymer ?
#
loop_
_entity_poly.entity_id
_entity_poly.type
_entity_poly.pdbx_seq_one_letter_code
_entity_poly.pdbx_strand_id
1 'polypeptide(L)'
;MNKYVIKALSDGTVLSIHTAMGSFISSQGVYDTYSGSFRPVMVLGNMKGDLAVRCYVDEILINRLPDPSDMRARMTVPGMDINIPLKFVRIQPNVSPKIELSSQRTERVDVRVLPVIFSFEKREGVSIYPGQLVDVYIGEKNNTSKK
;
A
#
# COMPACT_ATOMS: atom_id res chain seq x y z
N MET A 1 32.67 12.83 22.22
CA MET A 1 31.59 11.89 21.82
C MET A 1 30.48 12.75 21.23
N ASN A 2 30.31 12.72 19.90
CA ASN A 2 29.37 13.63 19.24
C ASN A 2 27.97 13.02 19.28
N LYS A 3 26.97 13.82 19.68
CA LYS A 3 25.56 13.46 19.64
C LYS A 3 24.95 14.08 18.39
N TYR A 4 24.11 13.31 17.69
CA TYR A 4 23.37 13.79 16.52
C TYR A 4 21.87 13.78 16.83
N VAL A 5 21.14 14.73 16.24
CA VAL A 5 19.69 14.82 16.35
C VAL A 5 19.09 14.63 14.97
N ILE A 6 18.34 13.56 14.78
CA ILE A 6 17.58 13.31 13.56
C ILE A 6 16.21 13.95 13.73
N LYS A 7 15.79 14.74 12.73
CA LYS A 7 14.48 15.40 12.70
C LYS A 7 13.68 14.91 11.49
N ALA A 8 12.36 14.98 11.60
CA ALA A 8 11.50 14.75 10.45
C ALA A 8 11.78 15.82 9.37
N LEU A 9 11.83 15.40 8.11
CA LEU A 9 12.03 16.30 6.96
C LEU A 9 10.74 17.04 6.57
N SER A 10 9.58 16.54 7.00
CA SER A 10 8.27 17.11 6.74
C SER A 10 7.29 16.75 7.86
N ASP A 11 6.16 17.43 7.89
CA ASP A 11 5.04 17.07 8.74
C ASP A 11 4.52 15.65 8.41
N GLY A 12 4.07 14.94 9.43
CA GLY A 12 3.55 13.59 9.29
C GLY A 12 3.16 12.97 10.61
N THR A 13 2.57 11.78 10.53
CA THR A 13 2.23 10.93 11.66
C THR A 13 3.27 9.83 11.78
N VAL A 14 3.73 9.57 13.00
CA VAL A 14 4.61 8.42 13.29
C VAL A 14 3.77 7.14 13.19
N LEU A 15 4.08 6.30 12.21
CA LEU A 15 3.39 5.01 11.98
C LEU A 15 4.03 3.90 12.81
N SER A 16 5.35 3.92 12.98
CA SER A 16 6.07 2.97 13.84
C SER A 16 7.40 3.53 14.31
N ILE A 17 7.84 3.05 15.48
CA ILE A 17 9.18 3.25 16.04
C ILE A 17 9.74 1.86 16.34
N HIS A 18 10.92 1.56 15.82
CA HIS A 18 11.58 0.25 15.98
C HIS A 18 12.82 0.30 16.86
N THR A 19 13.04 1.41 17.56
CA THR A 19 14.19 1.63 18.44
C THR A 19 13.72 1.97 19.85
N ALA A 20 14.58 1.70 20.83
CA ALA A 20 14.40 2.10 22.22
C ALA A 20 15.71 2.66 22.78
N MET A 21 15.66 3.22 23.99
CA MET A 21 16.86 3.68 24.67
C MET A 21 17.85 2.52 24.84
N GLY A 22 19.11 2.72 24.45
CA GLY A 22 20.15 1.69 24.49
C GLY A 22 20.20 0.79 23.25
N SER A 23 19.29 0.93 22.28
CA SER A 23 19.38 0.20 21.02
C SER A 23 20.59 0.64 20.19
N PHE A 24 21.23 -0.33 19.54
CA PHE A 24 22.22 -0.08 18.49
C PHE A 24 21.52 0.21 17.16
N ILE A 25 21.99 1.23 16.44
CA ILE A 25 21.48 1.62 15.13
C ILE A 25 22.66 1.61 14.15
N SER A 26 22.45 1.01 12.98
CA SER A 26 23.39 1.08 11.85
C SER A 26 22.79 1.89 10.71
N SER A 27 23.57 2.12 9.65
CA SER A 27 23.07 2.70 8.39
C SER A 27 21.98 1.84 7.73
N GLN A 28 21.90 0.55 8.06
CA GLN A 28 20.85 -0.36 7.59
C GLN A 28 19.59 -0.29 8.46
N GLY A 29 19.63 0.39 9.61
CA GLY A 29 18.52 0.55 10.54
C GLY A 29 18.73 -0.18 11.88
N VAL A 30 17.65 -0.72 12.43
CA VAL A 30 17.67 -1.51 13.67
C VAL A 30 17.49 -2.98 13.32
N TYR A 31 18.33 -3.85 13.87
CA TYR A 31 18.19 -5.29 13.70
C TYR A 31 17.07 -5.82 14.60
N ASP A 32 16.03 -6.39 14.00
CA ASP A 32 14.95 -7.05 14.72
C ASP A 32 15.31 -8.53 14.90
N THR A 33 15.60 -8.92 16.15
CA THR A 33 16.03 -10.28 16.49
C THR A 33 14.94 -11.33 16.28
N TYR A 34 13.67 -10.93 16.26
CA TYR A 34 12.57 -11.85 16.02
C TYR A 34 12.42 -12.18 14.53
N SER A 35 12.47 -11.16 13.67
CA SER A 35 12.36 -11.36 12.20
C SER A 35 13.69 -11.63 11.51
N GLY A 36 14.82 -11.50 12.21
CA GLY A 36 16.17 -11.68 11.65
C GLY A 36 16.50 -10.66 10.56
N SER A 37 15.85 -9.50 10.55
CA SER A 37 15.89 -8.52 9.47
C SER A 37 16.12 -7.11 9.98
N PHE A 38 16.74 -6.26 9.15
CA PHE A 38 16.86 -4.84 9.46
C PHE A 38 15.55 -4.11 9.18
N ARG A 39 15.12 -3.28 10.13
CA ARG A 39 13.95 -2.43 10.04
C ARG A 39 14.35 -0.95 10.08
N PRO A 40 13.60 -0.06 9.42
CA PRO A 40 13.81 1.37 9.57
C PRO A 40 13.70 1.77 11.05
N VAL A 41 14.45 2.77 11.50
CA VAL A 41 14.39 3.25 12.90
C VAL A 41 13.00 3.78 13.25
N MET A 42 12.40 4.50 12.31
CA MET A 42 11.08 5.11 12.41
C MET A 42 10.43 5.12 11.03
N VAL A 43 9.11 4.92 10.99
CA VAL A 43 8.31 5.10 9.78
C VAL A 43 7.39 6.30 9.99
N LEU A 44 7.52 7.29 9.12
CA LEU A 44 6.66 8.46 9.04
C LEU A 44 5.73 8.32 7.83
N GLY A 45 4.47 8.72 7.99
CA GLY A 45 3.51 8.77 6.89
C GLY A 45 2.43 9.81 7.13
N ASN A 46 1.78 10.27 6.06
CA ASN A 46 0.67 11.20 6.20
C ASN A 46 -0.64 10.44 6.46
N MET A 47 -1.23 10.63 7.64
CA MET A 47 -2.58 10.13 7.95
C MET A 47 -3.66 11.22 7.91
N LYS A 48 -3.28 12.48 7.60
CA LYS A 48 -4.19 13.61 7.46
C LYS A 48 -4.49 13.84 5.98
N GLY A 49 -5.77 13.82 5.62
CA GLY A 49 -6.24 13.96 4.24
C GLY A 49 -6.38 12.61 3.54
N ASP A 50 -5.97 12.57 2.27
CA ASP A 50 -6.18 11.42 1.40
C ASP A 50 -5.17 10.31 1.69
N LEU A 51 -5.68 9.08 1.83
CA LEU A 51 -4.88 7.86 1.91
C LEU A 51 -4.76 7.24 0.52
N ALA A 52 -3.68 6.49 0.31
CA ALA A 52 -3.44 5.78 -0.94
C ALA A 52 -3.70 4.27 -0.78
N VAL A 53 -4.31 3.68 -1.80
CA VAL A 53 -4.37 2.22 -1.98
C VAL A 53 -3.50 1.86 -3.17
N ARG A 54 -2.62 0.89 -2.97
CA ARG A 54 -1.87 0.26 -4.05
C ARG A 54 -2.51 -1.10 -4.31
N CYS A 55 -3.09 -1.27 -5.48
CA CYS A 55 -3.55 -2.57 -5.96
C CYS A 55 -2.57 -3.14 -6.98
N TYR A 56 -2.49 -4.46 -7.03
CA TYR A 56 -1.65 -5.20 -7.96
C TYR A 56 -2.55 -5.90 -8.97
N VAL A 57 -2.50 -5.46 -10.23
CA VAL A 57 -3.28 -6.05 -11.33
C VAL A 57 -2.41 -7.09 -12.01
N ASP A 58 -2.89 -8.33 -12.11
CA ASP A 58 -2.14 -9.39 -12.78
C ASP A 58 -1.85 -9.03 -14.26
N GLU A 59 -0.68 -9.41 -14.76
CA GLU A 59 -0.21 -9.05 -16.11
C GLU A 59 -1.22 -9.40 -17.20
N ILE A 60 -1.86 -10.58 -17.08
CA ILE A 60 -2.88 -11.06 -18.02
C ILE A 60 -4.15 -10.18 -18.06
N LEU A 61 -4.39 -9.37 -17.04
CA LEU A 61 -5.53 -8.45 -16.94
C LEU A 61 -5.18 -7.01 -17.33
N ILE A 62 -3.91 -6.69 -17.59
CA ILE A 62 -3.49 -5.32 -17.94
C ILE A 62 -4.26 -4.80 -19.16
N ASN A 63 -4.45 -5.63 -20.19
CA ASN A 63 -5.19 -5.25 -21.40
C ASN A 63 -6.69 -5.02 -21.17
N ARG A 64 -7.22 -5.40 -20.00
CA ARG A 64 -8.61 -5.16 -19.60
C ARG A 64 -8.76 -3.94 -18.70
N LEU A 65 -7.66 -3.26 -18.36
CA LEU A 65 -7.74 -2.02 -17.61
C LEU A 65 -8.39 -0.94 -18.48
N PRO A 66 -9.37 -0.19 -17.93
CA PRO A 66 -9.90 0.99 -18.58
C PRO A 66 -8.81 1.99 -18.92
N ASP A 67 -9.09 2.87 -19.88
CA ASP A 67 -8.28 4.07 -20.05
C ASP A 67 -8.25 4.88 -18.72
N PRO A 68 -7.08 5.38 -18.28
CA PRO A 68 -6.97 6.25 -17.11
C PRO A 68 -8.00 7.39 -17.04
N SER A 69 -8.47 7.92 -18.17
CA SER A 69 -9.49 8.99 -18.20
C SER A 69 -10.88 8.54 -17.74
N ASP A 70 -11.23 7.27 -17.94
CA ASP A 70 -12.56 6.71 -17.67
C ASP A 70 -12.56 5.65 -16.55
N MET A 71 -11.40 5.47 -15.90
CA MET A 71 -11.20 4.51 -14.84
C MET A 71 -11.98 4.90 -13.58
N ARG A 72 -12.89 4.02 -13.16
CA ARG A 72 -13.53 4.07 -11.85
C ARG A 72 -13.08 2.91 -11.01
N ALA A 73 -12.79 3.18 -9.75
CA ALA A 73 -12.50 2.13 -8.80
C ALA A 73 -13.25 2.35 -7.49
N ARG A 74 -13.48 1.25 -6.79
CA ARG A 74 -14.04 1.25 -5.45
C ARG A 74 -13.36 0.17 -4.63
N MET A 75 -13.17 0.43 -3.34
CA MET A 75 -12.65 -0.58 -2.43
C MET A 75 -13.69 -1.03 -1.42
N THR A 76 -13.53 -2.27 -0.99
CA THR A 76 -14.20 -2.89 0.16
C THR A 76 -13.14 -3.37 1.13
N VAL A 77 -13.45 -3.28 2.42
CA VAL A 77 -12.54 -3.71 3.47
C VAL A 77 -13.12 -4.98 4.11
N PRO A 78 -12.39 -6.10 4.16
CA PRO A 78 -12.86 -7.32 4.79
C PRO A 78 -13.36 -7.07 6.22
N GLY A 79 -14.55 -7.55 6.53
CA GLY A 79 -15.20 -7.35 7.84
C GLY A 79 -15.93 -6.00 8.00
N MET A 80 -15.96 -5.14 6.98
CA MET A 80 -16.77 -3.93 6.96
C MET A 80 -17.69 -3.90 5.74
N ASP A 81 -18.98 -3.61 5.96
CA ASP A 81 -19.94 -3.39 4.86
C ASP A 81 -19.87 -1.93 4.37
N ILE A 82 -18.68 -1.53 3.92
CA ILE A 82 -18.45 -0.18 3.40
C ILE A 82 -17.86 -0.25 2.00
N ASN A 83 -18.39 0.62 1.13
CA ASN A 83 -17.90 0.81 -0.21
C ASN A 83 -17.32 2.23 -0.33
N ILE A 84 -16.01 2.33 -0.54
CA ILE A 84 -15.30 3.60 -0.62
C ILE A 84 -14.88 3.87 -2.06
N PRO A 85 -15.37 4.96 -2.69
CA PRO A 85 -14.96 5.33 -4.04
C PRO A 85 -13.50 5.74 -4.04
N LEU A 86 -12.78 5.34 -5.09
CA LEU A 86 -11.36 5.60 -5.27
C LEU A 86 -11.15 6.59 -6.41
N LYS A 87 -10.24 7.55 -6.20
CA LYS A 87 -9.75 8.48 -7.22
C LYS A 87 -8.48 7.91 -7.84
N PHE A 88 -8.45 7.76 -9.17
CA PHE A 88 -7.24 7.33 -9.86
C PHE A 88 -6.11 8.34 -9.66
N VAL A 89 -4.91 7.85 -9.32
CA VAL A 89 -3.72 8.70 -9.18
C VAL A 89 -2.75 8.42 -10.31
N ARG A 90 -2.30 7.16 -10.44
CA ARG A 90 -1.34 6.75 -11.48
C ARG A 90 -1.18 5.25 -11.58
N ILE A 91 -0.68 4.82 -12.74
CA ILE A 91 -0.09 3.50 -12.95
C ILE A 91 1.42 3.60 -12.74
N GLN A 92 2.03 2.63 -12.07
CA GLN A 92 3.49 2.50 -12.06
C GLN A 92 3.92 1.66 -13.26
N PRO A 93 4.68 2.21 -14.22
CA PRO A 93 4.96 1.55 -15.50
C PRO A 93 6.04 0.45 -15.39
N ASN A 94 6.14 -0.22 -14.24
CA ASN A 94 7.09 -1.28 -14.00
C ASN A 94 6.34 -2.50 -13.46
N VAL A 95 6.24 -3.55 -14.27
CA VAL A 95 5.64 -4.83 -13.88
C VAL A 95 6.63 -5.58 -13.01
N SER A 96 6.21 -6.00 -11.82
CA SER A 96 7.08 -6.71 -10.86
C SER A 96 6.56 -8.12 -10.57
N PRO A 97 7.41 -9.06 -10.14
CA PRO A 97 6.96 -10.35 -9.63
C PRO A 97 5.93 -10.16 -8.50
N LYS A 98 4.87 -10.96 -8.52
CA LYS A 98 3.87 -11.00 -7.46
C LYS A 98 4.49 -11.67 -6.24
N ILE A 99 4.68 -10.89 -5.18
CA ILE A 99 5.11 -11.43 -3.90
C ILE A 99 3.85 -11.86 -3.16
N GLU A 100 3.51 -13.14 -3.23
CA GLU A 100 2.43 -13.70 -2.42
C GLU A 100 2.93 -13.91 -0.99
N LEU A 101 2.21 -13.36 -0.02
CA LEU A 101 2.51 -13.49 1.41
C LEU A 101 2.14 -14.88 1.98
N SER A 102 1.69 -15.83 1.14
CA SER A 102 1.40 -17.22 1.52
C SER A 102 2.68 -18.05 1.51
N SER A 103 3.42 -18.00 2.62
CA SER A 103 4.49 -18.96 2.88
C SER A 103 3.90 -20.38 3.04
N GLN A 104 3.84 -21.21 1.98
CA GLN A 104 3.87 -22.69 2.08
C GLN A 104 3.75 -23.49 0.76
N ARG A 105 4.22 -23.01 -0.41
CA ARG A 105 4.43 -23.92 -1.56
C ARG A 105 5.62 -23.52 -2.42
N THR A 106 6.52 -24.48 -2.64
CA THR A 106 7.73 -24.40 -3.46
C THR A 106 7.43 -24.39 -4.96
N GLU A 107 6.23 -23.95 -5.35
CA GLU A 107 5.86 -23.77 -6.74
C GLU A 107 6.00 -22.28 -7.04
N ARG A 108 7.14 -21.90 -7.60
CA ARG A 108 7.36 -20.54 -8.10
C ARG A 108 6.55 -20.40 -9.38
N VAL A 109 5.30 -20.01 -9.26
CA VAL A 109 4.54 -19.51 -10.40
C VAL A 109 5.05 -18.10 -10.68
N ASP A 110 5.64 -17.87 -11.85
CA ASP A 110 6.06 -16.54 -12.30
C ASP A 110 4.83 -15.67 -12.60
N VAL A 111 4.11 -15.28 -11.56
CA VAL A 111 3.02 -14.31 -11.66
C VAL A 111 3.62 -12.92 -11.58
N ARG A 112 3.21 -12.05 -12.48
CA ARG A 112 3.64 -10.67 -12.60
C ARG A 112 2.47 -9.74 -12.42
N VAL A 113 2.72 -8.57 -11.83
CA VAL A 113 1.68 -7.60 -11.50
C VAL A 113 2.09 -6.18 -11.87
N LEU A 114 1.11 -5.40 -12.31
CA LEU A 114 1.20 -3.97 -12.54
C LEU A 114 0.61 -3.22 -11.33
N PRO A 115 1.41 -2.41 -10.61
CA PRO A 115 0.90 -1.61 -9.51
C PRO A 115 0.08 -0.43 -10.03
N VAL A 116 -1.16 -0.32 -9.57
CA VAL A 116 -2.04 0.83 -9.80
C VAL A 116 -2.33 1.51 -8.47
N ILE A 117 -2.17 2.84 -8.44
CA ILE A 117 -2.33 3.64 -7.23
C ILE A 117 -3.61 4.46 -7.35
N PHE A 118 -4.44 4.33 -6.32
CA PHE A 118 -5.62 5.13 -6.10
C PHE A 118 -5.49 5.93 -4.80
N SER A 119 -6.29 6.98 -4.66
CA SER A 119 -6.45 7.75 -3.44
C SER A 119 -7.90 7.76 -2.97
N PHE A 120 -8.11 7.92 -1.68
CA PHE A 120 -9.43 8.07 -1.09
C PHE A 120 -9.38 8.95 0.16
N GLU A 121 -10.46 9.67 0.39
CA GLU A 121 -10.65 10.44 1.61
C GLU A 121 -11.08 9.49 2.74
N LYS A 122 -10.38 9.57 3.87
CA LYS A 122 -10.76 8.79 5.06
C LYS A 122 -12.08 9.33 5.61
N ARG A 123 -13.13 8.50 5.59
CA ARG A 123 -14.43 8.85 6.19
C ARG A 123 -14.33 8.91 7.72
N GLU A 124 -14.98 9.90 8.32
CA GLU A 124 -15.12 9.98 9.77
C GLU A 124 -15.84 8.73 10.31
N GLY A 125 -15.40 8.22 11.46
CA GLY A 125 -15.94 7.00 12.07
C GLY A 125 -15.43 5.68 11.47
N VAL A 126 -14.68 5.70 10.36
CA VAL A 126 -14.10 4.49 9.75
C VAL A 126 -12.61 4.36 10.09
N SER A 127 -12.26 3.28 10.78
CA SER A 127 -10.87 2.96 11.16
C SER A 127 -10.18 2.13 10.07
N ILE A 128 -9.50 2.82 9.15
CA ILE A 128 -8.58 2.21 8.17
C ILE A 128 -7.14 2.62 8.52
N TYR A 129 -6.23 1.65 8.45
CA TYR A 129 -4.81 1.84 8.77
C TYR A 129 -3.91 1.44 7.57
N PRO A 130 -2.77 2.13 7.37
CA PRO A 130 -1.79 1.72 6.39
C PRO A 130 -1.32 0.27 6.61
N GLY A 131 -1.22 -0.50 5.53
CA GLY A 131 -0.85 -1.92 5.57
C GLY A 131 -2.03 -2.89 5.64
N GLN A 132 -3.26 -2.41 5.81
CA GLN A 132 -4.45 -3.24 5.74
C GLN A 132 -4.71 -3.76 4.31
N LEU A 133 -5.08 -5.03 4.20
CA LEU A 133 -5.53 -5.63 2.95
C LEU A 133 -6.96 -5.21 2.63
N VAL A 134 -7.19 -4.85 1.37
CA VAL A 134 -8.50 -4.40 0.86
C VAL A 134 -8.73 -5.00 -0.51
N ASP A 135 -9.99 -5.20 -0.85
CA ASP A 135 -10.38 -5.63 -2.19
C ASP A 135 -10.73 -4.40 -3.03
N VAL A 136 -10.19 -4.34 -4.25
CA VAL A 136 -10.38 -3.22 -5.17
C VAL A 136 -11.05 -3.72 -6.44
N TYR A 137 -12.18 -3.11 -6.78
CA TYR A 137 -12.87 -3.33 -8.03
C TYR A 137 -12.61 -2.16 -8.97
N ILE A 138 -12.06 -2.44 -10.15
CA ILE A 138 -11.77 -1.46 -11.21
C ILE A 138 -12.75 -1.72 -12.36
N GLY A 139 -13.34 -0.67 -12.91
CA GLY A 139 -14.26 -0.74 -14.05
C GLY A 139 -14.40 0.59 -14.79
N GLU A 140 -15.21 0.58 -15.84
CA GLU A 140 -15.45 1.75 -16.68
C GLU A 140 -16.63 2.60 -16.19
N LYS A 141 -16.58 3.90 -16.46
CA LYS A 141 -17.67 4.86 -16.19
C LYS A 141 -19.01 4.49 -16.84
N ASN A 142 -18.98 3.75 -17.96
CA ASN A 142 -20.14 3.53 -18.83
C ASN A 142 -20.61 2.07 -18.94
N ASN A 143 -20.42 1.23 -17.92
CA ASN A 143 -21.00 -0.11 -17.93
C ASN A 143 -22.49 -0.07 -17.52
N THR A 144 -23.29 0.62 -18.34
CA THR A 144 -24.70 0.31 -18.49
C THR A 144 -24.74 -1.01 -19.23
N SER A 145 -24.90 -2.10 -18.48
CA SER A 145 -25.06 -3.44 -19.00
C SER A 145 -26.07 -3.42 -20.16
N LYS A 146 -25.61 -3.57 -21.40
CA LYS A 146 -26.50 -4.07 -22.45
C LYS A 146 -26.77 -5.53 -22.12
N LYS A 147 -28.07 -5.83 -22.02
CA LYS A 147 -28.71 -7.14 -21.87
C LYS A 147 -28.04 -8.24 -22.68
#